data_AF-A0A9Q1HSI5-F1
#
_entry.id   AF-A0A9Q1HSI5-F1
#
_cell.length_a   1.000
_cell.length_b   1.000
_cell.length_c   1.000
_cell.angle_alpha   90.00
_cell.angle_beta   90.00
_cell.angle_gamma   90.00
#
_symmetry.space_group_name_H-M   'P 1'
#
loop_
_entity.id
_entity.type
_entity.pdbx_description
1 polymer ?
#
loop_
_entity_poly.entity_id
_entity_poly.type
_entity_poly.pdbx_seq_one_letter_code
_entity_poly.pdbx_strand_id
1 'polypeptide(L)'
;MTSPAKFRKDKEIIAEYETQVKEIRAQLAEQLKCLDQQCELRVQLLQDLQDFFRKKAEIETDYSRNLEKLAERFLAKTRSTKDHQLRKEQNVLSPVSCWNLLLAQVKGESRDHATLSDLYLNNIIPRFAQVSDDSGRLFKKSKEVGLQLQEDLIKVLNELHAVMKTYHMYNTDSMNAESKLKEAEKQEEKQMGRSVRQEERLTPRSPDALASVRLDDKHVRRSSVKKIEKMKEKRQAKYTENKLKAIKARNEYLLVLEATNSCVFKYYIHDLSDLINCCDLGYHASVNRALRTYLSAEFNVEQSRHRGLEGIENAAENLEPNGDKQRLMETYNSVFCPPCASTSSPTWATRWGRCVPSPPCTGNCCSGANSSRTASLPSASRTKR
;
A
#
# COMPACT_ATOMS: atom_id res chain seq x y z
N MET A 1 -16.84 -31.84 -31.64
CA MET A 1 -16.37 -31.79 -33.04
C MET A 1 -14.87 -31.59 -33.05
N THR A 2 -14.10 -32.66 -33.18
CA THR A 2 -12.63 -32.58 -33.33
C THR A 2 -12.33 -32.30 -34.80
N SER A 3 -11.87 -31.08 -35.09
CA SER A 3 -11.42 -30.69 -36.42
C SER A 3 -10.30 -31.65 -36.88
N PRO A 4 -10.18 -31.99 -38.19
CA PRO A 4 -9.10 -32.84 -38.67
C PRO A 4 -7.77 -32.18 -38.32
N ALA A 5 -6.88 -32.91 -37.65
CA ALA A 5 -5.56 -32.42 -37.33
C ALA A 5 -4.85 -32.03 -38.64
N LYS A 6 -4.70 -30.72 -38.89
CA LYS A 6 -3.93 -30.20 -40.02
C LYS A 6 -2.52 -30.77 -39.92
N PHE A 7 -2.05 -31.37 -41.00
CA PHE A 7 -0.66 -31.82 -41.14
C PHE A 7 0.23 -30.56 -41.20
N ARG A 8 0.55 -29.98 -40.03
CA ARG A 8 1.39 -28.80 -39.94
C ARG A 8 2.81 -29.18 -40.29
N LYS A 9 3.45 -28.38 -41.15
CA LYS A 9 4.86 -28.60 -41.50
C LYS A 9 5.70 -28.21 -40.28
N ASP A 10 6.77 -28.96 -39.97
CA ASP A 10 7.66 -28.68 -38.83
C ASP A 10 8.11 -27.21 -38.74
N LYS A 11 8.31 -26.55 -39.89
CA LYS A 11 8.66 -25.12 -39.98
C LYS A 11 7.58 -24.18 -39.45
N GLU A 12 6.30 -24.53 -39.60
CA GLU A 12 5.16 -23.73 -39.14
C GLU A 12 5.05 -23.77 -37.60
N ILE A 13 5.20 -24.96 -37.01
CA ILE A 13 5.17 -25.15 -35.55
C ILE A 13 6.30 -24.37 -34.87
N ILE A 14 7.52 -24.44 -35.43
CA ILE A 14 8.67 -23.69 -34.90
C ILE A 14 8.42 -22.18 -34.99
N ALA A 15 7.87 -21.68 -36.10
CA ALA A 15 7.58 -20.26 -36.28
C ALA A 15 6.47 -19.75 -35.35
N GLU A 16 5.42 -20.54 -35.13
CA GLU A 16 4.35 -20.24 -34.16
C GLU A 16 4.94 -20.12 -32.75
N TYR A 17 5.78 -21.07 -32.34
CA TYR A 17 6.44 -21.05 -31.04
C TYR A 17 7.39 -19.85 -30.88
N GLU A 18 8.21 -19.54 -31.89
CA GLU A 18 9.08 -18.36 -31.88
C GLU A 18 8.30 -17.05 -31.74
N THR A 19 7.09 -16.99 -32.33
CA THR A 19 6.19 -15.84 -32.19
C THR A 19 5.68 -15.74 -30.76
N GLN A 20 5.21 -16.85 -30.17
CA GLN A 20 4.76 -16.89 -28.78
C GLN A 20 5.87 -16.47 -27.80
N VAL A 21 7.11 -16.92 -28.00
CA VAL A 21 8.24 -16.52 -27.15
C VAL A 21 8.55 -15.02 -27.27
N LYS A 22 8.39 -14.43 -28.46
CA LYS A 22 8.54 -12.98 -28.65
C LYS A 22 7.43 -12.21 -27.93
N GLU A 23 6.20 -12.68 -27.98
CA GLU A 23 5.07 -12.08 -27.26
C GLU A 23 5.30 -12.14 -25.74
N ILE A 24 5.73 -13.29 -25.21
CA ILE A 24 6.09 -13.42 -23.79
C ILE A 24 7.19 -12.43 -23.43
N ARG A 25 8.30 -12.36 -24.19
CA ARG A 25 9.38 -11.39 -23.95
C ARG A 25 8.89 -9.94 -23.93
N ALA A 26 7.99 -9.59 -24.84
CA ALA A 26 7.39 -8.25 -24.87
C ALA A 26 6.54 -7.98 -23.62
N GLN A 27 5.72 -8.95 -23.18
CA GLN A 27 4.95 -8.85 -21.94
C GLN A 27 5.86 -8.72 -20.71
N LEU A 28 6.94 -9.50 -20.61
CA LEU A 28 7.89 -9.44 -19.50
C LEU A 28 8.54 -8.05 -19.39
N ALA A 29 8.92 -7.46 -20.53
CA ALA A 29 9.45 -6.09 -20.56
C ALA A 29 8.41 -5.06 -20.10
N GLU A 30 7.15 -5.23 -20.48
CA GLU A 30 6.07 -4.33 -20.08
C GLU A 30 5.72 -4.46 -18.59
N GLN A 31 5.80 -5.68 -18.04
CA GLN A 31 5.65 -5.91 -16.60
C GLN A 31 6.69 -5.12 -15.79
N LEU A 32 7.96 -5.11 -16.21
CA LEU A 32 9.01 -4.34 -15.52
C LEU A 32 8.77 -2.83 -15.62
N LYS A 33 8.37 -2.32 -16.78
CA LYS A 33 8.01 -0.90 -16.92
C LYS A 33 6.84 -0.51 -16.03
N CYS A 34 5.83 -1.36 -15.93
CA CYS A 34 4.69 -1.14 -15.04
C CYS A 34 5.16 -1.04 -13.58
N LEU A 35 6.03 -1.96 -13.15
CA LEU A 35 6.61 -1.92 -11.80
C LEU A 35 7.45 -0.66 -11.56
N ASP A 36 8.26 -0.24 -12.54
CA ASP A 36 9.03 1.03 -12.50
C ASP A 36 8.09 2.22 -12.32
N GLN A 37 7.05 2.32 -13.15
CA GLN A 37 6.07 3.40 -13.07
C GLN A 37 5.33 3.43 -11.73
N GLN A 38 4.97 2.26 -11.17
CA GLN A 38 4.34 2.19 -9.85
C GLN A 38 5.29 2.68 -8.74
N CYS A 39 6.58 2.38 -8.84
CA CYS A 39 7.57 2.92 -7.90
C CYS A 39 7.65 4.46 -8.00
N GLU A 40 7.74 5.00 -9.21
CA GLU A 40 7.79 6.44 -9.45
C GLU A 40 6.56 7.16 -8.89
N LEU A 41 5.35 6.62 -9.12
CA LEU A 41 4.11 7.19 -8.58
C LEU A 41 4.09 7.21 -7.05
N ARG A 42 4.64 6.18 -6.39
CA ARG A 42 4.74 6.13 -4.92
C ARG A 42 5.75 7.14 -4.38
N VAL A 43 6.91 7.27 -5.03
CA VAL A 43 7.91 8.28 -4.66
C VAL A 43 7.33 9.68 -4.84
N GLN A 44 6.61 9.93 -5.93
CA GLN A 44 5.94 11.21 -6.17
C GLN A 44 4.91 11.51 -5.08
N LEU A 45 4.05 10.55 -4.73
CA LEU A 45 3.07 10.74 -3.65
C LEU A 45 3.75 11.06 -2.31
N LEU A 46 4.85 10.37 -1.98
CA LEU A 46 5.61 10.65 -0.75
C LEU A 46 6.26 12.04 -0.80
N GLN A 47 6.66 12.51 -1.97
CA GLN A 47 7.17 13.87 -2.15
C GLN A 47 6.05 14.89 -1.93
N ASP A 48 4.88 14.69 -2.56
CA ASP A 48 3.72 15.56 -2.40
C ASP A 48 3.27 15.64 -0.93
N LEU A 49 3.29 14.52 -0.21
CA LEU A 49 3.00 14.47 1.22
C LEU A 49 4.00 15.29 2.04
N GLN A 50 5.29 15.20 1.75
CA GLN A 50 6.32 16.00 2.43
C GLN A 50 6.11 17.49 2.17
N ASP A 51 5.84 17.87 0.93
CA ASP A 51 5.65 19.26 0.54
C ASP A 51 4.36 19.84 1.14
N PHE A 52 3.29 19.04 1.18
CA PHE A 52 2.04 19.38 1.87
C PHE A 52 2.29 19.67 3.36
N PHE A 53 2.96 18.77 4.08
CA PHE A 53 3.23 18.98 5.50
C PHE A 53 4.19 20.14 5.76
N ARG A 54 5.13 20.41 4.85
CA ARG A 54 5.98 21.60 4.93
C ARG A 54 5.15 22.88 4.83
N LYS A 55 4.24 22.95 3.85
CA LYS A 55 3.35 24.09 3.70
C LYS A 55 2.38 24.22 4.87
N LYS A 56 1.82 23.11 5.36
CA LYS A 56 0.95 23.12 6.54
C LYS A 56 1.71 23.63 7.77
N ALA A 57 2.95 23.19 7.99
CA ALA A 57 3.79 23.64 9.10
C ALA A 57 4.05 25.15 9.06
N GLU A 58 4.31 25.73 7.88
CA GLU A 58 4.44 27.18 7.72
C GLU A 58 3.16 27.91 8.15
N ILE A 59 2.00 27.43 7.71
CA ILE A 59 0.69 27.99 8.07
C ILE A 59 0.45 27.91 9.59
N GLU A 60 0.74 26.76 10.21
CA GLU A 60 0.60 26.59 11.66
C GLU A 60 1.52 27.55 12.44
N THR A 61 2.76 27.73 11.98
CA THR A 61 3.71 28.67 12.59
C THR A 61 3.22 30.11 12.48
N ASP A 62 2.70 30.52 11.32
CA ASP A 62 2.20 31.88 11.13
C ASP A 62 0.93 32.14 11.95
N TYR A 63 0.03 31.16 12.04
CA TYR A 63 -1.14 31.24 12.90
C TYR A 63 -0.74 31.36 14.38
N SER A 64 0.17 30.50 14.85
CA SER A 64 0.76 30.56 16.20
C SER A 64 1.32 31.95 16.52
N ARG A 65 2.15 32.52 15.63
CA ARG A 65 2.75 33.86 15.81
C ARG A 65 1.69 34.96 15.90
N ASN A 66 0.64 34.88 15.10
CA ASN A 66 -0.44 35.87 15.12
C ASN A 66 -1.25 35.81 16.41
N LEU A 67 -1.51 34.61 16.94
CA LEU A 67 -2.15 34.43 18.25
C LEU A 67 -1.28 34.94 19.40
N GLU A 68 0.03 34.66 19.40
CA GLU A 68 0.93 35.16 20.46
C GLU A 68 0.95 36.69 20.46
N LYS A 69 1.09 37.33 19.28
CA LYS A 69 1.02 38.79 19.14
C LYS A 69 -0.29 39.37 19.65
N LEU A 70 -1.41 38.71 19.37
CA LEU A 70 -2.73 39.12 19.87
C LEU A 70 -2.75 39.09 21.40
N ALA A 71 -2.37 37.97 22.01
CA ALA A 71 -2.35 37.82 23.46
C ALA A 71 -1.39 38.81 24.14
N GLU A 72 -0.16 38.95 23.62
CA GLU A 72 0.85 39.86 24.15
C GLU A 72 0.40 41.32 24.13
N ARG A 73 -0.25 41.76 23.04
CA ARG A 73 -0.76 43.13 22.91
C ARG A 73 -1.70 43.49 24.06
N PHE A 74 -2.61 42.59 24.40
CA PHE A 74 -3.60 42.82 25.45
C PHE A 74 -3.02 42.59 26.85
N LEU A 75 -2.12 41.62 27.04
CA LEU A 75 -1.41 41.42 28.31
C LEU A 75 -0.49 42.60 28.66
N ALA A 76 0.21 43.17 27.69
CA ALA A 76 1.07 44.34 27.89
C ALA A 76 0.25 45.57 28.30
N LYS A 77 -0.95 45.75 27.72
CA LYS A 77 -1.88 46.82 28.12
C LYS A 77 -2.32 46.67 29.58
N THR A 78 -2.67 45.45 30.01
CA THR A 78 -3.00 45.15 31.42
C THR A 78 -1.80 45.39 32.35
N ARG A 79 -0.57 45.14 31.89
CA ARG A 79 0.68 45.35 32.63
C ARG A 79 1.25 46.77 32.55
N SER A 80 0.59 47.72 31.89
CA SER A 80 1.07 49.11 31.74
C SER A 80 0.39 50.11 32.71
N THR A 81 -0.72 49.72 33.36
CA THR A 81 -1.46 50.54 34.33
C THR A 81 -0.56 50.91 35.53
N LYS A 82 -0.11 52.17 35.63
CA LYS A 82 1.00 52.60 36.52
C LYS A 82 0.78 52.39 38.03
N ASP A 83 -0.43 52.12 38.46
CA ASP A 83 -0.76 51.95 39.87
C ASP A 83 -0.78 50.46 40.25
N HIS A 84 0.17 50.06 41.11
CA HIS A 84 0.36 48.68 41.51
C HIS A 84 -0.78 48.19 42.42
N GLN A 85 -1.46 49.11 43.10
CA GLN A 85 -2.56 48.87 44.03
C GLN A 85 -3.85 48.59 43.24
N LEU A 86 -4.19 49.46 42.28
CA LEU A 86 -5.32 49.27 41.36
C LEU A 86 -5.26 47.97 40.55
N ARG A 87 -4.05 47.45 40.25
CA ARG A 87 -3.89 46.15 39.56
C ARG A 87 -4.25 44.94 40.42
N LYS A 88 -3.83 44.93 41.69
CA LYS A 88 -4.18 43.84 42.60
C LYS A 88 -5.69 43.82 42.85
N GLU A 89 -6.31 44.99 42.87
CA GLU A 89 -7.74 45.20 43.10
C GLU A 89 -8.60 44.84 41.89
N GLN A 90 -8.17 45.16 40.65
CA GLN A 90 -8.86 44.72 39.42
C GLN A 90 -8.84 43.20 39.21
N ASN A 91 -7.75 42.52 39.62
CA ASN A 91 -7.55 41.09 39.39
C ASN A 91 -8.50 40.16 40.17
N VAL A 92 -9.33 40.71 41.07
CA VAL A 92 -10.24 39.95 41.95
C VAL A 92 -11.70 39.97 41.46
N LEU A 93 -12.00 40.72 40.39
CA LEU A 93 -13.35 40.82 39.83
C LEU A 93 -13.62 39.67 38.86
N SER A 94 -14.83 39.11 38.92
CA SER A 94 -15.22 37.97 38.09
C SER A 94 -15.08 38.21 36.57
N PRO A 95 -15.41 39.39 36.00
CA PRO A 95 -15.16 39.65 34.57
C PRO A 95 -13.67 39.70 34.20
N VAL A 96 -12.81 40.12 35.13
CA VAL A 96 -11.36 40.16 34.90
C VAL A 96 -10.79 38.74 34.90
N SER A 97 -11.33 37.83 35.72
CA SER A 97 -11.03 36.41 35.65
C SER A 97 -11.40 35.80 34.29
N CYS A 98 -12.60 36.09 33.77
CA CYS A 98 -13.02 35.64 32.43
C CYS A 98 -12.08 36.17 31.34
N TRP A 99 -11.72 37.46 31.41
CA TRP A 99 -10.78 38.09 30.48
C TRP A 99 -9.39 37.44 30.53
N ASN A 100 -8.88 37.16 31.73
CA ASN A 100 -7.58 36.52 31.91
C ASN A 100 -7.57 35.08 31.34
N LEU A 101 -8.66 34.33 31.53
CA LEU A 101 -8.81 32.99 30.96
C LEU A 101 -8.91 33.02 29.44
N LEU A 102 -9.62 34.01 28.86
CA LEU A 102 -9.67 34.21 27.42
C LEU A 102 -8.27 34.46 26.83
N LEU A 103 -7.48 35.34 27.46
CA LEU A 103 -6.10 35.59 27.03
C LEU A 103 -5.20 34.38 27.22
N ALA A 104 -5.38 33.62 28.32
CA ALA A 104 -4.64 32.38 28.55
C ALA A 104 -4.96 31.32 27.49
N GLN A 105 -6.22 31.22 27.04
CA GLN A 105 -6.62 30.30 25.99
C GLN A 105 -5.98 30.64 24.65
N VAL A 106 -5.96 31.91 24.25
CA VAL A 106 -5.28 32.35 23.02
C VAL A 106 -3.78 32.02 23.07
N LYS A 107 -3.14 32.15 24.24
CA LYS A 107 -1.74 31.73 24.44
C LYS A 107 -1.56 30.21 24.38
N GLY A 108 -2.52 29.45 24.92
CA GLY A 108 -2.54 27.99 24.83
C GLY A 108 -2.58 27.53 23.37
N GLU A 109 -3.55 28.04 22.61
CA GLU A 109 -3.69 27.74 21.18
C GLU A 109 -2.42 28.11 20.40
N SER A 110 -1.82 29.27 20.67
CA SER A 110 -0.55 29.65 20.03
C SER A 110 0.55 28.59 20.23
N ARG A 111 0.71 28.07 21.45
CA ARG A 111 1.71 27.04 21.77
C ARG A 111 1.38 25.70 21.14
N ASP A 112 0.11 25.33 21.11
CA ASP A 112 -0.36 24.09 20.50
C ASP A 112 -0.07 24.09 18.99
N HIS A 113 -0.37 25.19 18.29
CA HIS A 113 -0.05 25.36 16.87
C HIS A 113 1.46 25.38 16.58
N ALA A 114 2.27 25.99 17.45
CA ALA A 114 3.73 25.92 17.35
C ALA A 114 4.23 24.47 17.48
N THR A 115 3.64 23.70 18.41
CA THR A 115 3.97 22.29 18.63
C THR A 115 3.55 21.42 17.44
N LEU A 116 2.38 21.67 16.84
CA LEU A 116 1.97 21.00 15.60
C LEU A 116 2.95 21.24 14.46
N SER A 117 3.36 22.50 14.27
CA SER A 117 4.34 22.87 13.24
C SER A 117 5.67 22.11 13.43
N ASP A 118 6.19 22.09 14.66
CA ASP A 118 7.41 21.35 15.00
C ASP A 118 7.25 19.85 14.74
N LEU A 119 6.12 19.27 15.11
CA LEU A 119 5.83 17.86 14.90
C LEU A 119 5.79 17.52 13.41
N TYR A 120 5.20 18.37 12.58
CA TYR A 120 5.20 18.17 11.13
C TYR A 120 6.61 18.18 10.55
N LEU A 121 7.42 19.18 10.93
CA LEU A 121 8.78 19.36 10.43
C LEU A 121 9.74 18.28 10.90
N ASN A 122 9.66 17.88 12.17
CA ASN A 122 10.66 17.03 12.82
C ASN A 122 10.25 15.57 12.96
N ASN A 123 8.97 15.24 12.79
CA ASN A 123 8.49 13.87 12.90
C ASN A 123 7.82 13.36 11.63
N ILE A 124 6.87 14.10 11.06
CA ILE A 124 6.07 13.59 9.94
C ILE A 124 6.84 13.63 8.63
N ILE A 125 7.41 14.78 8.27
CA ILE A 125 8.19 14.93 7.03
C ILE A 125 9.39 13.95 6.99
N PRO A 126 10.22 13.83 8.04
CA PRO A 126 11.33 12.88 8.04
C PRO A 126 10.88 11.43 7.93
N ARG A 127 9.70 11.07 8.47
CA ARG A 127 9.13 9.72 8.30
C ARG A 127 8.77 9.45 6.84
N PHE A 128 8.16 10.38 6.13
CA PHE A 128 7.88 10.19 4.70
C PHE A 128 9.15 10.16 3.85
N ALA A 129 10.14 10.99 4.17
CA ALA A 129 11.46 10.92 3.53
C ALA A 129 12.11 9.55 3.71
N GLN A 130 12.12 9.03 4.94
CA GLN A 130 12.64 7.69 5.23
C GLN A 130 11.89 6.59 4.46
N VAL A 131 10.55 6.66 4.42
CA VAL A 131 9.73 5.70 3.66
C VAL A 131 10.05 5.77 2.17
N SER A 132 10.35 6.95 1.62
CA SER A 132 10.76 7.13 0.23
C SER A 132 12.09 6.42 -0.06
N ASP A 133 13.09 6.66 0.79
CA ASP A 133 14.40 6.02 0.68
C ASP A 133 14.31 4.49 0.81
N ASP A 134 13.54 4.00 1.78
CA ASP A 134 13.28 2.57 1.98
C ASP A 134 12.59 1.95 0.77
N SER A 135 11.56 2.63 0.22
CA SER A 135 10.83 2.17 -0.96
C SER A 135 11.74 2.08 -2.19
N GLY A 136 12.61 3.08 -2.41
CA GLY A 136 13.58 3.06 -3.51
C GLY A 136 14.60 1.91 -3.39
N ARG A 137 15.14 1.69 -2.18
CA ARG A 137 16.07 0.57 -1.91
C ARG A 137 15.41 -0.79 -2.11
N LEU A 138 14.20 -0.95 -1.59
CA LEU A 138 13.44 -2.18 -1.67
C LEU A 138 13.05 -2.49 -3.12
N PHE A 139 12.56 -1.49 -3.84
CA PHE A 139 12.22 -1.62 -5.25
C PHE A 139 13.40 -2.07 -6.10
N LYS A 140 14.60 -1.51 -5.88
CA LYS A 140 15.81 -1.95 -6.59
C LYS A 140 16.08 -3.44 -6.39
N LYS A 141 15.98 -3.94 -5.16
CA LYS A 141 16.15 -5.37 -4.85
C LYS A 141 15.06 -6.23 -5.47
N SER A 142 13.80 -5.80 -5.37
CA SER A 142 12.68 -6.51 -6.01
C SER A 142 12.85 -6.57 -7.53
N LYS A 143 13.32 -5.48 -8.16
CA LYS A 143 13.62 -5.45 -9.59
C LYS A 143 14.71 -6.44 -9.99
N GLU A 144 15.77 -6.57 -9.18
CA GLU A 144 16.82 -7.59 -9.39
C GLU A 144 16.25 -9.02 -9.32
N VAL A 145 15.37 -9.30 -8.35
CA VAL A 145 14.68 -10.59 -8.24
C VAL A 145 13.75 -10.82 -9.44
N GLY A 146 12.99 -9.81 -9.85
CA GLY A 146 12.10 -9.88 -11.01
C GLY A 146 12.86 -10.17 -12.30
N LEU A 147 14.02 -9.53 -12.50
CA LEU A 147 14.91 -9.79 -13.64
C LEU A 147 15.42 -11.24 -13.63
N GLN A 148 15.82 -11.77 -12.47
CA GLN A 148 16.26 -13.16 -12.34
C GLN A 148 15.14 -14.15 -12.70
N LEU A 149 13.93 -13.94 -12.18
CA LEU A 149 12.76 -14.77 -12.50
C LEU A 149 12.44 -14.76 -14.00
N GLN A 150 12.51 -13.58 -14.63
CA GLN A 150 12.30 -13.45 -16.07
C GLN A 150 13.42 -14.12 -16.88
N GLU A 151 14.68 -13.98 -16.47
CA GLU A 151 15.81 -14.64 -17.13
C GLU A 151 15.66 -16.17 -17.11
N ASP A 152 15.28 -16.73 -15.96
CA ASP A 152 15.11 -18.17 -15.80
C ASP A 152 13.90 -18.69 -16.60
N LEU A 153 12.80 -17.93 -16.65
CA LEU A 153 11.67 -18.26 -17.52
C LEU A 153 12.07 -18.28 -19.00
N ILE A 154 12.86 -17.30 -19.44
CA ILE A 154 13.36 -17.25 -20.81
C ILE A 154 14.32 -18.41 -21.11
N LYS A 155 15.16 -18.83 -20.17
CA LYS A 155 16.03 -20.01 -20.34
C LYS A 155 15.21 -21.26 -20.62
N VAL A 156 14.17 -21.53 -19.83
CA VAL A 156 13.29 -22.70 -19.99
C VAL A 156 12.55 -22.67 -21.34
N LEU A 157 12.09 -21.49 -21.78
CA LEU A 157 11.49 -21.34 -23.12
C LEU A 157 12.49 -21.63 -24.25
N ASN A 158 13.74 -21.16 -24.14
CA ASN A 158 14.75 -21.45 -25.16
C ASN A 158 15.16 -22.94 -25.16
N GLU A 159 15.15 -23.61 -24.00
CA GLU A 159 15.38 -25.04 -23.89
C GLU A 159 14.30 -25.85 -24.59
N LEU A 160 13.02 -25.50 -24.40
CA LEU A 160 11.90 -26.12 -25.12
C LEU A 160 12.05 -25.95 -26.63
N HIS A 161 12.48 -24.78 -27.12
CA HIS A 161 12.77 -24.56 -28.55
C HIS A 161 13.83 -25.53 -29.08
N ALA A 162 14.92 -25.71 -28.35
CA ALA A 162 16.04 -26.56 -28.74
C ALA A 162 15.63 -28.04 -28.79
N VAL A 163 14.91 -28.52 -27.78
CA VAL A 163 14.43 -29.91 -27.73
C VAL A 163 13.36 -30.17 -28.80
N MET A 164 12.45 -29.23 -29.01
CA MET A 164 11.44 -29.31 -30.09
C MET A 164 12.10 -29.41 -31.47
N LYS A 165 13.10 -28.58 -31.76
CA LYS A 165 13.89 -28.66 -33.01
C LYS A 165 14.55 -30.02 -33.20
N THR A 166 15.14 -30.55 -32.14
CA THR A 166 15.81 -31.87 -32.15
C THR A 166 14.80 -32.99 -32.44
N TYR A 167 13.62 -32.94 -31.82
CA TYR A 167 12.53 -33.88 -32.09
C TYR A 167 12.10 -33.85 -33.56
N HIS A 168 11.80 -32.66 -34.11
CA HIS A 168 11.36 -32.54 -35.51
C HIS A 168 12.42 -33.03 -36.51
N MET A 169 13.71 -32.76 -36.25
CA MET A 169 14.81 -33.28 -37.06
C MET A 169 14.83 -34.82 -37.07
N TYR A 170 14.83 -35.46 -35.90
CA TYR A 170 14.84 -36.93 -35.84
C TYR A 170 13.55 -37.57 -36.34
N ASN A 171 12.41 -36.91 -36.17
CA ASN A 171 11.14 -37.37 -36.71
C ASN A 171 11.17 -37.37 -38.25
N THR A 172 11.66 -36.29 -38.86
CA THR A 172 11.86 -36.21 -40.32
C THR A 172 12.83 -37.29 -40.81
N ASP A 173 13.96 -37.52 -40.12
CA ASP A 173 14.91 -38.58 -40.48
C ASP A 173 14.33 -39.99 -40.35
N SER A 174 13.45 -40.22 -39.37
CA SER A 174 12.71 -41.47 -39.21
C SER A 174 11.71 -41.67 -40.35
N MET A 175 10.92 -40.65 -40.69
CA MET A 175 9.96 -40.70 -41.80
C MET A 175 10.67 -40.94 -43.16
N ASN A 176 11.82 -40.32 -43.37
CA ASN A 176 12.64 -40.51 -44.57
C ASN A 176 13.22 -41.94 -44.65
N ALA A 177 13.67 -42.50 -43.53
CA ALA A 177 14.15 -43.88 -43.46
C ALA A 177 13.01 -44.89 -43.70
N GLU A 178 11.82 -44.63 -43.16
CA GLU A 178 10.61 -45.44 -43.37
C GLU A 178 10.19 -45.46 -44.84
N SER A 179 10.17 -44.29 -45.51
CA SER A 179 9.85 -44.21 -46.94
C SER A 179 10.83 -45.04 -47.79
N LYS A 180 12.14 -44.95 -47.51
CA LYS A 180 13.16 -45.75 -48.21
C LYS A 180 13.01 -47.25 -47.93
N LEU A 181 12.63 -47.64 -46.72
CA LEU A 181 12.34 -49.03 -46.37
C LEU A 181 11.15 -49.55 -47.16
N LYS A 182 10.02 -48.81 -47.17
CA LYS A 182 8.81 -49.16 -47.96
C LYS A 182 9.10 -49.28 -49.45
N GLU A 183 9.98 -48.44 -50.00
CA GLU A 183 10.43 -48.57 -51.39
C GLU A 183 11.24 -49.85 -51.64
N ALA A 184 12.11 -50.26 -50.70
CA ALA A 184 12.84 -51.52 -50.81
C ALA A 184 11.92 -52.74 -50.69
N GLU A 185 10.95 -52.71 -49.78
CA GLU A 185 9.91 -53.75 -49.64
C GLU A 185 9.12 -53.91 -50.94
N LYS A 186 8.69 -52.80 -51.55
CA LYS A 186 8.03 -52.84 -52.87
C LYS A 186 8.92 -53.36 -53.99
N GLN A 187 10.24 -53.12 -53.95
CA GLN A 187 11.19 -53.65 -54.93
C GLN A 187 11.36 -55.16 -54.77
N GLU A 188 11.48 -55.65 -53.54
CA GLU A 188 11.52 -57.06 -53.19
C GLU A 188 10.25 -57.80 -53.66
N GLU A 189 9.07 -57.28 -53.34
CA GLU A 189 7.78 -57.85 -53.78
C GLU A 189 7.68 -57.94 -55.31
N LYS A 190 8.14 -56.92 -56.04
CA LYS A 190 8.16 -56.92 -57.50
C LYS A 190 9.14 -57.94 -58.08
N GLN A 191 10.31 -58.13 -57.47
CA GLN A 191 11.33 -59.07 -57.92
C GLN A 191 10.93 -60.52 -57.63
N MET A 192 10.37 -60.77 -56.43
CA MET A 192 9.83 -62.06 -56.01
C MET A 192 8.59 -62.45 -56.81
N GLY A 193 7.66 -61.51 -57.05
CA GLY A 193 6.47 -61.73 -57.87
C GLY A 193 6.76 -62.00 -59.35
N ARG A 194 7.85 -61.44 -59.91
CA ARG A 194 8.35 -61.80 -61.25
C ARG A 194 8.96 -63.20 -61.30
N SER A 195 9.66 -63.63 -60.23
CA SER A 195 10.23 -64.97 -60.12
C SER A 195 9.15 -66.05 -60.14
N VAL A 196 8.08 -65.85 -59.35
CA VAL A 196 6.96 -66.81 -59.26
C VAL A 196 6.22 -66.96 -60.60
N ARG A 197 5.93 -65.86 -61.31
CA ARG A 197 5.26 -65.90 -62.62
C ARG A 197 6.10 -66.53 -63.74
N GLN A 198 7.42 -66.50 -63.64
CA GLN A 198 8.32 -67.07 -64.64
C GLN A 198 8.60 -68.56 -64.39
N GLU A 199 8.57 -69.01 -63.13
CA GLU A 199 8.54 -70.44 -62.78
C GLU A 199 7.25 -71.12 -63.25
N GLU A 200 6.09 -70.43 -63.16
CA GLU A 200 4.80 -70.96 -63.62
C GLU A 200 4.70 -71.08 -65.15
N ARG A 201 5.42 -70.24 -65.92
CA ARG A 201 5.53 -70.33 -67.39
C ARG A 201 6.46 -71.43 -67.89
N LEU A 202 7.20 -72.09 -67.01
CA LEU A 202 8.13 -73.19 -67.31
C LEU A 202 7.56 -74.53 -66.81
N THR A 203 6.32 -74.84 -67.19
CA THR A 203 5.86 -76.23 -67.21
C THR A 203 6.48 -76.93 -68.45
N PRO A 204 7.16 -78.08 -68.31
CA PRO A 204 7.93 -78.63 -69.43
C PRO A 204 7.02 -79.27 -70.49
N ARG A 205 7.06 -78.76 -71.72
CA ARG A 205 6.91 -79.58 -72.91
C ARG A 205 8.27 -79.67 -73.61
N SER A 206 8.79 -80.90 -73.63
CA SER A 206 9.94 -81.41 -74.37
C SER A 206 11.35 -81.13 -73.83
N PRO A 207 12.19 -82.18 -73.66
CA PRO A 207 13.61 -82.07 -73.37
C PRO A 207 14.42 -82.13 -74.66
N ASP A 208 15.10 -81.06 -75.04
CA ASP A 208 16.53 -81.11 -75.40
C ASP A 208 17.07 -79.74 -75.81
N ALA A 209 18.36 -79.56 -75.54
CA ALA A 209 19.24 -78.42 -75.82
C ALA A 209 19.13 -77.17 -74.91
N LEU A 210 20.30 -76.75 -74.41
CA LEU A 210 20.63 -75.53 -73.63
C LEU A 210 20.53 -75.65 -72.09
N ALA A 211 21.28 -76.58 -71.50
CA ALA A 211 21.45 -76.69 -70.05
C ALA A 211 22.51 -75.73 -69.44
N SER A 212 23.48 -75.24 -70.23
CA SER A 212 24.55 -74.38 -69.74
C SER A 212 24.15 -72.90 -69.55
N VAL A 213 23.29 -72.35 -70.42
CA VAL A 213 22.79 -70.95 -70.31
C VAL A 213 21.74 -70.79 -69.19
N ARG A 214 21.02 -71.87 -68.84
CA ARG A 214 19.94 -71.85 -67.84
C ARG A 214 20.42 -71.85 -66.38
N LEU A 215 21.62 -72.39 -66.12
CA LEU A 215 22.22 -72.41 -64.78
C LEU A 215 22.79 -71.05 -64.39
N ASP A 216 23.42 -70.36 -65.35
CA ASP A 216 23.99 -69.03 -65.15
C ASP A 216 22.89 -68.00 -64.85
N ASP A 217 21.80 -68.00 -65.63
CA ASP A 217 20.66 -67.09 -65.42
C ASP A 217 19.92 -67.37 -64.09
N LYS A 218 19.81 -68.63 -63.66
CA LYS A 218 19.31 -68.98 -62.31
C LYS A 218 20.24 -68.50 -61.20
N HIS A 219 21.56 -68.58 -61.38
CA HIS A 219 22.55 -68.14 -60.38
C HIS A 219 22.57 -66.61 -60.24
N VAL A 220 22.54 -65.89 -61.37
CA VAL A 220 22.43 -64.43 -61.43
C VAL A 220 21.16 -63.93 -60.73
N ARG A 221 20.01 -64.58 -60.95
CA ARG A 221 18.74 -64.24 -60.26
C ARG A 221 18.78 -64.48 -58.76
N ARG A 222 19.32 -65.63 -58.31
CA ARG A 222 19.49 -65.94 -56.88
C ARG A 222 20.43 -64.93 -56.18
N SER A 223 21.44 -64.44 -56.89
CA SER A 223 22.35 -63.39 -56.39
C SER A 223 21.66 -62.01 -56.27
N SER A 224 20.78 -61.67 -57.23
CA SER A 224 20.02 -60.41 -57.22
C SER A 224 19.01 -60.34 -56.07
N VAL A 225 18.32 -61.45 -55.78
CA VAL A 225 17.35 -61.52 -54.66
C VAL A 225 18.09 -61.34 -53.33
N LYS A 226 19.19 -62.08 -53.11
CA LYS A 226 20.03 -61.92 -51.90
C LYS A 226 20.56 -60.48 -51.73
N LYS A 227 20.90 -59.80 -52.82
CA LYS A 227 21.35 -58.40 -52.79
C LYS A 227 20.23 -57.46 -52.34
N ILE A 228 18.99 -57.70 -52.75
CA ILE A 228 17.82 -56.92 -52.36
C ILE A 228 17.45 -57.18 -50.90
N GLU A 229 17.44 -58.44 -50.46
CA GLU A 229 17.25 -58.81 -49.05
C GLU A 229 18.26 -58.10 -48.15
N LYS A 230 19.56 -58.15 -48.50
CA LYS A 230 20.61 -57.44 -47.74
C LYS A 230 20.42 -55.91 -47.74
N MET A 231 19.95 -55.34 -48.84
CA MET A 231 19.62 -53.90 -48.90
C MET A 231 18.42 -53.55 -48.02
N LYS A 232 17.38 -54.38 -48.01
CA LYS A 232 16.21 -54.22 -47.14
C LYS A 232 16.62 -54.33 -45.67
N GLU A 233 17.39 -55.35 -45.31
CA GLU A 233 17.89 -55.53 -43.94
C GLU A 233 18.69 -54.31 -43.45
N LYS A 234 19.57 -53.75 -44.32
CA LYS A 234 20.29 -52.51 -44.02
C LYS A 234 19.35 -51.31 -43.83
N ARG A 235 18.30 -51.18 -44.65
CA ARG A 235 17.29 -50.11 -44.51
C ARG A 235 16.42 -50.30 -43.27
N GLN A 236 16.10 -51.55 -42.92
CA GLN A 236 15.36 -51.92 -41.72
C GLN A 236 16.14 -51.50 -40.47
N ALA A 237 17.42 -51.87 -40.38
CA ALA A 237 18.29 -51.48 -39.27
C ALA A 237 18.36 -49.94 -39.11
N LYS A 238 18.53 -49.22 -40.22
CA LYS A 238 18.56 -47.74 -40.20
C LYS A 238 17.21 -47.13 -39.79
N TYR A 239 16.09 -47.68 -40.25
CA TYR A 239 14.77 -47.26 -39.80
C TYR A 239 14.58 -47.50 -38.30
N THR A 240 14.93 -48.68 -37.80
CA THR A 240 14.79 -48.99 -36.36
C THR A 240 15.64 -48.06 -35.48
N GLU A 241 16.86 -47.73 -35.93
CA GLU A 241 17.73 -46.77 -35.22
C GLU A 241 17.14 -45.36 -35.21
N ASN A 242 16.72 -44.85 -36.38
CA ASN A 242 16.13 -43.51 -36.48
C ASN A 242 14.80 -43.40 -35.73
N LYS A 243 13.97 -44.46 -35.77
CA LYS A 243 12.72 -44.54 -35.02
C LYS A 243 12.97 -44.47 -33.52
N LEU A 244 13.97 -45.19 -33.01
CA LEU A 244 14.34 -45.14 -31.61
C LEU A 244 14.83 -43.74 -31.19
N LYS A 245 15.64 -43.08 -32.02
CA LYS A 245 16.08 -41.68 -31.79
C LYS A 245 14.91 -40.70 -31.74
N ALA A 246 13.97 -40.83 -32.69
CA ALA A 246 12.76 -40.00 -32.73
C ALA A 246 11.88 -40.22 -31.48
N ILE A 247 11.71 -41.47 -31.03
CA ILE A 247 10.95 -41.78 -29.80
C ILE A 247 11.62 -41.17 -28.58
N LYS A 248 12.94 -41.29 -28.44
CA LYS A 248 13.68 -40.69 -27.32
C LYS A 248 13.55 -39.16 -27.30
N ALA A 249 13.75 -38.50 -28.44
CA ALA A 249 13.60 -37.05 -28.52
C ALA A 249 12.16 -36.58 -28.33
N ARG A 250 11.16 -37.38 -28.73
CA ARG A 250 9.75 -37.11 -28.43
C ARG A 250 9.49 -37.12 -26.93
N ASN A 251 10.01 -38.12 -26.21
CA ASN A 251 9.83 -38.22 -24.77
C ASN A 251 10.49 -37.04 -24.05
N GLU A 252 11.72 -36.68 -24.45
CA GLU A 252 12.41 -35.50 -23.92
C GLU A 252 11.61 -34.21 -24.17
N TYR A 253 11.10 -34.04 -25.39
CA TYR A 253 10.24 -32.91 -25.75
C TYR A 253 9.01 -32.83 -24.85
N LEU A 254 8.32 -33.94 -24.59
CA LEU A 254 7.13 -33.95 -23.73
C LEU A 254 7.46 -33.62 -22.27
N LEU A 255 8.60 -34.10 -21.75
CA LEU A 255 9.04 -33.79 -20.39
C LEU A 255 9.39 -32.30 -20.24
N VAL A 256 10.16 -31.75 -21.17
CA VAL A 256 10.53 -30.33 -21.17
C VAL A 256 9.32 -29.43 -21.41
N LEU A 257 8.37 -29.86 -22.25
CA LEU A 257 7.11 -29.14 -22.47
C LEU A 257 6.32 -29.01 -21.16
N GLU A 258 6.17 -30.10 -20.41
CA GLU A 258 5.45 -30.10 -19.13
C GLU A 258 6.16 -29.23 -18.08
N ALA A 259 7.49 -29.34 -18.00
CA ALA A 259 8.30 -28.51 -17.11
C ALA A 259 8.18 -27.02 -17.47
N THR A 260 8.19 -26.69 -18.77
CA THR A 260 8.04 -25.32 -19.27
C THR A 260 6.67 -24.76 -18.92
N ASN A 261 5.60 -25.51 -19.17
CA ASN A 261 4.24 -25.09 -18.82
C ASN A 261 4.10 -24.85 -17.32
N SER A 262 4.70 -25.70 -16.49
CA SER A 262 4.71 -25.54 -15.03
C SER A 262 5.47 -24.28 -14.60
N CYS A 263 6.63 -23.98 -15.20
CA CYS A 263 7.40 -22.78 -14.91
C CYS A 263 6.65 -21.49 -15.33
N VAL A 264 6.05 -21.50 -16.53
CA VAL A 264 5.22 -20.39 -17.02
C VAL A 264 4.05 -20.16 -16.06
N PHE A 265 3.31 -21.23 -15.70
CA PHE A 265 2.20 -21.13 -14.77
C PHE A 265 2.65 -20.55 -13.42
N LYS A 266 3.72 -21.09 -12.84
CA LYS A 266 4.25 -20.62 -11.56
C LYS A 266 4.61 -19.14 -11.60
N TYR A 267 5.31 -18.69 -12.63
CA TYR A 267 5.71 -17.30 -12.79
C TYR A 267 4.49 -16.36 -12.78
N TYR A 268 3.50 -16.65 -13.63
CA TYR A 268 2.35 -15.75 -13.82
C TYR A 268 1.33 -15.80 -12.68
N ILE A 269 1.19 -16.94 -12.00
CA ILE A 269 0.16 -17.13 -10.97
C ILE A 269 0.69 -16.86 -9.56
N HIS A 270 1.96 -17.16 -9.29
CA HIS A 270 2.52 -17.06 -7.95
C HIS A 270 3.64 -16.02 -7.89
N ASP A 271 4.71 -16.22 -8.65
CA ASP A 271 5.94 -15.43 -8.45
C ASP A 271 5.73 -13.94 -8.73
N LEU A 272 4.89 -13.59 -9.71
CA LEU A 272 4.56 -12.20 -10.01
C LEU A 272 3.78 -11.52 -8.87
N SER A 273 2.84 -12.23 -8.24
CA SER A 273 2.09 -11.73 -7.08
C SER A 273 3.03 -11.51 -5.89
N ASP A 274 3.90 -12.47 -5.61
CA ASP A 274 4.87 -12.38 -4.53
C ASP A 274 5.90 -11.26 -4.78
N LEU A 275 6.32 -11.06 -6.02
CA LEU A 275 7.20 -9.97 -6.43
C LEU A 275 6.55 -8.60 -6.17
N ILE A 276 5.28 -8.43 -6.51
CA ILE A 276 4.55 -7.18 -6.23
C ILE A 276 4.47 -6.94 -4.72
N ASN A 277 4.17 -7.97 -3.93
CA ASN A 277 4.16 -7.87 -2.47
C ASN A 277 5.53 -7.48 -1.92
N CYS A 278 6.62 -7.97 -2.51
CA CYS A 278 7.99 -7.60 -2.14
C CYS A 278 8.29 -6.13 -2.45
N CYS A 279 7.76 -5.55 -3.53
CA CYS A 279 7.89 -4.12 -3.82
C CYS A 279 7.22 -3.23 -2.76
N ASP A 280 6.18 -3.74 -2.09
CA ASP A 280 5.33 -2.96 -1.17
C ASP A 280 5.59 -3.28 0.31
N LEU A 281 6.64 -4.06 0.60
CA LEU A 281 6.93 -4.54 1.93
C LEU A 281 7.10 -3.38 2.92
N GLY A 282 6.14 -3.26 3.84
CA GLY A 282 6.17 -2.25 4.89
C GLY A 282 5.76 -0.83 4.45
N TYR A 283 5.48 -0.59 3.16
CA TYR A 283 5.07 0.73 2.65
C TYR A 283 3.78 1.22 3.32
N HIS A 284 2.69 0.45 3.19
CA HIS A 284 1.38 0.82 3.75
C HIS A 284 1.42 0.98 5.26
N ALA A 285 2.10 0.08 5.96
CA ALA A 285 2.24 0.14 7.41
C ALA A 285 2.97 1.40 7.86
N SER A 286 4.02 1.81 7.14
CA SER A 286 4.82 2.98 7.48
C SER A 286 4.08 4.29 7.17
N VAL A 287 3.39 4.37 6.03
CA VAL A 287 2.50 5.50 5.72
C VAL A 287 1.39 5.62 6.77
N ASN A 288 0.73 4.52 7.13
CA ASN A 288 -0.30 4.50 8.18
C ASN A 288 0.25 4.99 9.53
N ARG A 289 1.48 4.61 9.92
CA ARG A 289 2.09 5.11 11.16
C ARG A 289 2.35 6.62 11.11
N ALA A 290 2.85 7.14 10.00
CA ALA A 290 3.05 8.59 9.83
C ALA A 290 1.72 9.35 9.94
N LEU A 291 0.68 8.88 9.25
CA LEU A 291 -0.66 9.49 9.30
C LEU A 291 -1.32 9.34 10.68
N ARG A 292 -1.10 8.25 11.40
CA ARG A 292 -1.56 8.12 12.79
C ARG A 292 -0.88 9.09 13.74
N THR A 293 0.39 9.40 13.48
CA THR A 293 1.12 10.43 14.25
C THR A 293 0.48 11.80 14.00
N TYR A 294 0.15 12.12 12.74
CA TYR A 294 -0.63 13.32 12.40
C TYR A 294 -1.97 13.38 13.16
N LEU A 295 -2.79 12.33 13.05
CA LEU A 295 -4.12 12.28 13.68
C LEU A 295 -4.03 12.41 15.20
N SER A 296 -3.05 11.77 15.84
CA SER A 296 -2.84 11.88 17.28
C SER A 296 -2.48 13.32 17.69
N ALA A 297 -1.70 14.02 16.88
CA ALA A 297 -1.32 15.41 17.16
C ALA A 297 -2.52 16.35 17.06
N GLU A 298 -3.30 16.23 15.98
CA GLU A 298 -4.54 17.01 15.78
C GLU A 298 -5.55 16.76 16.91
N PHE A 299 -5.76 15.50 17.30
CA PHE A 299 -6.66 15.16 18.40
C PHE A 299 -6.23 15.77 19.75
N ASN A 300 -4.93 15.81 20.02
CA ASN A 300 -4.41 16.43 21.24
C ASN A 300 -4.64 17.94 21.28
N VAL A 301 -4.49 18.63 20.15
CA VAL A 301 -4.78 20.08 20.05
C VAL A 301 -6.28 20.34 20.21
N GLU A 302 -7.13 19.54 19.56
CA GLU A 302 -8.58 19.67 19.72
C GLU A 302 -9.00 19.47 21.18
N GLN A 303 -8.44 18.46 21.86
CA GLN A 303 -8.73 18.22 23.28
C GLN A 303 -8.18 19.34 24.18
N SER A 304 -7.00 19.87 23.89
CA SER A 304 -6.43 21.03 24.59
C SER A 304 -7.34 22.24 24.48
N ARG A 305 -7.80 22.54 23.26
CA ARG A 305 -8.74 23.61 22.97
C ARG A 305 -10.07 23.44 23.70
N HIS A 306 -10.64 22.23 23.66
CA HIS A 306 -11.90 21.93 24.36
C HIS A 306 -11.81 22.23 25.86
N ARG A 307 -10.77 21.74 26.54
CA ARG A 307 -10.55 22.00 27.98
C ARG A 307 -10.42 23.50 28.29
N GLY A 308 -9.76 24.24 27.41
CA GLY A 308 -9.62 25.68 27.55
C GLY A 308 -10.95 26.43 27.44
N LEU A 309 -11.80 26.02 26.48
CA LEU A 309 -13.13 26.58 26.30
C LEU A 309 -14.05 26.25 27.47
N GLU A 310 -14.02 25.02 27.99
CA GLU A 310 -14.76 24.63 29.21
C GLU A 310 -14.37 25.51 30.41
N GLY A 311 -13.09 25.84 30.54
CA GLY A 311 -12.61 26.75 31.59
C GLY A 311 -13.17 28.17 31.47
N ILE A 312 -13.32 28.68 30.25
CA ILE A 312 -13.93 30.00 29.98
C ILE A 312 -15.44 29.96 30.23
N GLU A 313 -16.11 28.90 29.77
CA GLU A 313 -17.55 28.69 29.99
C GLU A 313 -17.88 28.69 31.48
N ASN A 314 -17.15 27.91 32.28
CA ASN A 314 -17.32 27.89 33.73
C ASN A 314 -17.05 29.28 34.36
N ALA A 315 -16.06 30.03 33.89
CA ALA A 315 -15.83 31.39 34.41
C ALA A 315 -16.98 32.35 34.06
N ALA A 316 -17.56 32.22 32.86
CA ALA A 316 -18.69 33.02 32.43
C ALA A 316 -19.97 32.69 33.22
N GLU A 317 -20.20 31.43 33.55
CA GLU A 317 -21.31 31.00 34.43
C GLU A 317 -21.16 31.52 35.87
N ASN A 318 -19.92 31.68 36.34
CA ASN A 318 -19.59 32.14 37.69
C ASN A 318 -19.35 33.67 37.77
N LEU A 319 -20.00 34.46 36.90
CA LEU A 319 -20.00 35.92 37.03
C LEU A 319 -20.85 36.35 38.24
N GLU A 320 -20.26 37.13 39.16
CA GLU A 320 -20.87 37.47 40.45
C GLU A 320 -21.05 38.98 40.65
N PRO A 321 -22.12 39.62 40.10
CA PRO A 321 -22.31 41.06 40.24
C PRO A 321 -22.36 41.55 41.70
N ASN A 322 -23.02 40.79 42.58
CA ASN A 322 -23.10 41.12 44.01
C ASN A 322 -21.79 40.84 44.75
N GLY A 323 -21.09 39.76 44.40
CA GLY A 323 -19.78 39.43 44.97
C GLY A 323 -18.73 40.47 44.59
N ASP A 324 -18.71 40.89 43.33
CA ASP A 324 -17.83 41.95 42.82
C ASP A 324 -18.13 43.30 43.49
N LYS A 325 -19.41 43.66 43.68
CA LYS A 325 -19.82 44.85 44.44
C LYS A 325 -19.32 44.80 45.88
N GLN A 326 -19.46 43.66 46.54
CA GLN A 326 -18.99 43.49 47.91
C GLN A 326 -17.46 43.63 47.99
N ARG A 327 -16.71 42.96 47.10
CA ARG A 327 -15.25 43.08 47.02
C ARG A 327 -14.81 44.52 46.77
N LEU A 328 -15.53 45.27 45.92
CA LEU A 328 -15.27 46.69 45.67
C LEU A 328 -15.43 47.53 46.95
N MET A 329 -16.54 47.35 47.67
CA MET A 329 -16.81 48.07 48.92
C MET A 329 -15.83 47.70 50.03
N GLU A 330 -15.40 46.45 50.11
CA GLU A 330 -14.38 45.97 51.05
C GLU A 330 -13.00 46.56 50.73
N THR A 331 -12.63 46.59 49.44
CA THR A 331 -11.36 47.14 48.96
C THR A 331 -11.26 48.63 49.25
N TYR A 332 -12.32 49.40 48.93
CA TYR A 332 -12.38 50.84 49.15
C TYR A 332 -13.20 51.18 50.41
N ASN A 333 -13.01 50.42 51.50
CA ASN A 333 -13.81 50.60 52.72
C ASN A 333 -13.73 52.03 53.25
N SER A 334 -12.56 52.66 53.23
CA SER A 334 -12.38 54.05 53.67
C SER A 334 -13.18 55.08 52.86
N VAL A 335 -13.54 54.76 51.61
CA VAL A 335 -14.34 55.61 50.72
C VAL A 335 -15.83 55.40 50.96
N PHE A 336 -16.24 54.15 51.22
CA PHE A 336 -17.64 53.76 51.32
C PHE A 336 -18.16 53.59 52.76
N CYS A 337 -17.30 53.75 53.77
CA CYS A 337 -17.69 53.67 55.17
C CYS A 337 -18.65 54.84 55.51
N PRO A 338 -19.82 54.57 56.12
CA PRO A 338 -20.73 55.64 56.52
C PRO A 338 -20.04 56.63 57.48
N PRO A 339 -20.18 57.95 57.25
CA PRO A 339 -19.64 58.94 58.17
C PRO A 339 -20.32 58.80 59.55
N CYS A 340 -19.59 59.16 60.61
CA CYS A 340 -20.16 59.17 61.96
C CYS A 340 -21.41 60.05 62.00
N ALA A 341 -22.44 59.56 62.68
CA ALA A 341 -23.66 60.34 62.89
C ALA A 341 -23.32 61.66 63.59
N SER A 342 -23.84 62.77 63.05
CA SER A 342 -23.67 64.08 63.62
C SER A 342 -24.27 64.10 65.03
N THR A 343 -23.40 64.22 66.03
CA THR A 343 -23.81 64.34 67.42
C THR A 343 -24.20 65.77 67.71
N SER A 344 -25.12 65.91 68.66
CA SER A 344 -25.48 67.19 69.19
C SER A 344 -24.28 67.84 69.87
N SER A 345 -23.89 69.03 69.42
CA SER A 345 -22.94 69.84 70.20
C SER A 345 -23.51 69.99 71.61
N PRO A 346 -22.72 69.70 72.66
CA PRO A 346 -23.20 69.70 74.03
C PRO A 346 -23.90 71.01 74.41
N THR A 347 -23.48 72.13 73.80
CA THR A 347 -24.03 73.46 74.05
C THR A 347 -25.50 73.62 73.66
N TRP A 348 -26.03 72.83 72.71
CA TRP A 348 -27.45 72.85 72.37
C TRP A 348 -28.26 71.72 73.02
N ALA A 349 -27.61 70.61 73.36
CA ALA A 349 -28.25 69.49 74.06
C ALA A 349 -28.65 69.85 75.49
N THR A 350 -27.85 70.69 76.17
CA THR A 350 -28.17 71.18 77.53
C THR A 350 -29.40 72.09 77.56
N ARG A 351 -29.77 72.75 76.44
CA ARG A 351 -30.93 73.65 76.38
C ARG A 351 -32.28 72.94 76.17
N TRP A 352 -32.27 71.70 75.67
CA TRP A 352 -33.49 70.98 75.29
C TRP A 352 -33.67 69.60 75.97
N GLY A 353 -32.89 69.30 77.02
CA GLY A 353 -33.20 68.19 77.95
C GLY A 353 -33.35 66.81 77.31
N ARG A 354 -32.57 66.47 76.28
CA ARG A 354 -32.50 65.10 75.75
C ARG A 354 -31.20 64.41 76.15
N CYS A 355 -31.32 63.21 76.73
CA CYS A 355 -30.22 62.32 77.03
C CYS A 355 -29.43 61.95 75.76
N VAL A 356 -28.11 62.10 75.82
CA VAL A 356 -27.18 61.62 74.79
C VAL A 356 -26.86 60.16 75.09
N PRO A 357 -27.13 59.19 74.19
CA PRO A 357 -26.59 57.85 74.32
C PRO A 357 -25.11 57.88 73.92
N SER A 358 -24.24 57.33 74.76
CA SER A 358 -22.84 57.07 74.46
C SER A 358 -22.68 56.17 73.23
N PRO A 359 -21.73 56.44 72.31
CA PRO A 359 -21.52 55.59 71.14
C PRO A 359 -20.82 54.29 71.55
N PRO A 360 -21.19 53.12 70.99
CA PRO A 360 -20.30 51.98 71.05
C PRO A 360 -19.18 52.23 70.04
N CYS A 361 -18.00 52.56 70.55
CA CYS A 361 -16.77 52.22 69.84
C CYS A 361 -16.69 50.69 69.82
N THR A 362 -16.69 50.11 68.62
CA THR A 362 -15.97 48.90 68.16
C THR A 362 -16.87 48.00 67.29
N GLY A 363 -16.47 47.88 66.02
CA GLY A 363 -16.59 46.64 65.23
C GLY A 363 -17.95 46.32 64.60
N ASN A 364 -17.95 46.18 63.28
CA ASN A 364 -18.95 45.48 62.47
C ASN A 364 -20.35 46.12 62.32
N CYS A 365 -20.47 47.13 61.46
CA CYS A 365 -21.78 47.56 60.93
C CYS A 365 -22.12 47.00 59.53
N CYS A 366 -21.32 46.11 58.95
CA CYS A 366 -21.56 45.58 57.59
C CYS A 366 -22.18 44.18 57.53
N SER A 367 -22.65 43.62 58.64
CA SER A 367 -23.21 42.25 58.68
C SER A 367 -24.71 42.27 59.00
N GLY A 368 -25.54 42.84 58.13
CA GLY A 368 -26.97 42.93 58.45
C GLY A 368 -27.87 43.55 57.39
N ALA A 369 -27.68 43.18 56.12
CA ALA A 369 -28.64 43.52 55.09
C ALA A 369 -28.72 42.42 54.03
N ASN A 370 -29.16 41.23 54.44
CA ASN A 370 -29.69 40.24 53.51
C ASN A 370 -30.76 39.39 54.20
N SER A 371 -32.01 39.88 54.16
CA SER A 371 -33.20 39.08 54.43
C SER A 371 -34.18 39.28 53.28
N SER A 372 -33.87 38.69 52.13
CA SER A 372 -34.86 38.46 51.07
C SER A 372 -35.75 37.29 51.50
N ARG A 373 -37.02 37.62 51.76
CA ARG A 373 -38.12 36.70 52.09
C ARG A 373 -38.26 35.60 51.03
N THR A 374 -37.94 34.36 51.37
CA THR A 374 -38.53 33.18 50.73
C THR A 374 -39.81 32.82 51.47
N ALA A 375 -40.96 33.11 50.86
CA ALA A 375 -42.25 32.65 51.34
C ALA A 375 -42.42 31.16 50.98
N SER A 376 -42.38 30.32 52.00
CA SER A 376 -42.77 28.91 51.99
C SER A 376 -44.30 28.77 51.87
N LEU A 377 -44.77 28.06 50.83
CA LEU A 377 -46.13 27.53 50.72
C LEU A 377 -46.20 26.12 51.34
N PRO A 378 -47.32 25.72 51.96
CA PRO A 378 -47.38 24.49 52.73
C PRO A 378 -47.68 23.26 51.87
N SER A 379 -47.05 22.15 52.26
CA SER A 379 -47.26 20.79 51.77
C SER A 379 -48.66 20.26 52.10
N ALA A 380 -49.41 19.86 51.08
CA ALA A 380 -50.60 19.03 51.22
C ALA A 380 -50.27 17.58 50.80
N SER A 381 -50.28 16.69 51.79
CA SER A 381 -50.31 15.24 51.60
C SER A 381 -51.73 14.78 51.24
N ARG A 382 -51.90 14.00 50.16
CA ARG A 382 -52.85 12.86 50.11
C ARG A 382 -52.64 11.92 48.91
N THR A 383 -52.19 10.70 49.24
CA THR A 383 -52.67 9.36 48.84
C THR A 383 -52.91 8.95 47.38
N LYS A 384 -52.23 7.84 47.02
CA LYS A 384 -52.73 6.59 46.40
C LYS A 384 -53.65 6.71 45.17
N ARG A 385 -53.10 6.41 44.01
CA ARG A 385 -53.26 5.11 43.32
C ARG A 385 -52.17 4.94 42.27
#